data_AF-A0AAV5DSM9-F1
#
_entry.id   AF-A0AAV5DSM9-F1
#
_cell.length_a   1.000
_cell.length_b   1.000
_cell.length_c   1.000
_cell.angle_alpha   90.00
_cell.angle_beta   90.00
_cell.angle_gamma   90.00
#
_symmetry.space_group_name_H-M   'P 1'
#
loop_
_entity.id
_entity.type
_entity.pdbx_description
1 polymer ?
#
loop_
_entity_poly.entity_id
_entity_poly.type
_entity_poly.pdbx_seq_one_letter_code
_entity_poly.pdbx_strand_id
1 'polypeptide(L)' 'MKDMEFAHQVGVAHFYHIFFEGCLTNFVIGEDGVEATIVYPEVQYTRMDEYMKRYL' A
#
# COMPACT_ATOMS: atom_id res chain seq x y z
N MET A 1 -16.20 -16.73 -2.79
CA MET A 1 -15.85 -16.30 -1.42
C MET A 1 -16.29 -17.32 -0.37
N LYS A 2 -17.56 -17.74 -0.30
CA LYS A 2 -18.05 -18.62 0.78
C LYS A 2 -17.30 -19.95 0.97
N ASP A 3 -16.71 -20.51 -0.09
CA ASP A 3 -15.99 -21.78 -0.03
C ASP A 3 -14.45 -21.62 0.09
N MET A 4 -13.95 -20.40 0.25
CA MET A 4 -12.52 -20.14 0.39
C MET A 4 -12.10 -20.16 1.86
N GLU A 5 -10.87 -20.59 2.14
CA GLU A 5 -10.27 -20.44 3.46
C GLU A 5 -10.23 -18.95 3.87
N PHE A 6 -10.40 -18.68 5.15
CA PHE A 6 -10.65 -17.32 5.64
C PHE A 6 -9.51 -16.36 5.28
N ALA A 7 -8.25 -16.76 5.42
CA ALA A 7 -7.12 -15.91 5.06
C ALA A 7 -7.12 -15.56 3.56
N HIS A 8 -7.52 -16.50 2.70
CA HIS A 8 -7.67 -16.21 1.27
C HIS A 8 -8.82 -15.24 0.97
N GLN A 9 -9.95 -15.31 1.68
CA GLN A 9 -11.03 -14.32 1.53
C GLN A 9 -10.53 -12.92 1.90
N VAL A 10 -9.81 -12.81 3.02
CA VAL A 10 -9.20 -11.56 3.48
C VAL A 10 -8.21 -11.04 2.44
N GLY A 11 -7.31 -11.89 1.94
CA GLY A 11 -6.31 -11.50 0.93
C GLY A 11 -6.94 -10.97 -0.36
N VAL A 12 -7.96 -11.65 -0.89
CA VAL A 12 -8.67 -11.20 -2.10
C VAL A 12 -9.41 -9.88 -1.85
N ALA A 13 -10.05 -9.72 -0.70
CA ALA A 13 -10.70 -8.46 -0.34
C ALA A 13 -9.69 -7.29 -0.26
N HIS A 14 -8.52 -7.50 0.33
CA HIS A 14 -7.46 -6.49 0.38
C HIS A 14 -6.96 -6.13 -1.02
N PHE A 15 -6.74 -7.12 -1.89
CA PHE A 15 -6.34 -6.85 -3.28
C PHE A 15 -7.39 -6.06 -4.06
N TYR A 16 -8.67 -6.34 -3.84
CA TYR A 16 -9.75 -5.56 -4.45
C TYR A 16 -9.73 -4.11 -3.96
N HIS A 17 -9.65 -3.86 -2.65
CA HIS A 17 -9.58 -2.51 -2.12
C HIS A 17 -8.34 -1.73 -2.59
N ILE A 18 -7.17 -2.40 -2.66
CA ILE A 18 -5.91 -1.77 -3.08
C ILE A 18 -5.90 -1.49 -4.59
N PHE A 19 -6.20 -2.48 -5.43
CA PHE A 19 -5.98 -2.38 -6.87
C PHE A 19 -7.20 -1.94 -7.68
N PHE A 20 -8.42 -2.16 -7.17
CA PHE A 20 -9.64 -1.76 -7.87
C PHE A 20 -10.23 -0.47 -7.29
N GLU A 21 -10.44 -0.41 -5.98
CA GLU A 21 -10.96 0.81 -5.34
C GLU A 21 -9.89 1.89 -5.13
N GLY A 22 -8.60 1.51 -5.12
CA GLY A 22 -7.50 2.44 -4.95
C GLY A 22 -7.40 3.02 -3.54
N CYS A 23 -7.79 2.27 -2.50
CA CYS A 23 -7.96 2.77 -1.13
C CYS A 23 -6.70 3.40 -0.51
N LEU A 24 -5.52 3.13 -1.06
CA LEU A 24 -4.25 3.71 -0.60
C LEU A 24 -4.05 5.17 -1.04
N THR A 25 -4.71 5.61 -2.12
CA THR A 25 -4.47 6.93 -2.73
C THR A 25 -5.74 7.63 -3.24
N ASN A 26 -6.93 7.09 -2.95
CA ASN A 26 -8.22 7.66 -3.39
C ASN A 26 -8.77 8.76 -2.46
N PHE A 27 -7.95 9.30 -1.57
CA PHE A 27 -8.31 10.34 -0.60
C PHE A 27 -7.21 11.37 -0.44
N VAL A 28 -7.51 12.49 0.22
CA VAL A 28 -6.55 13.54 0.59
C VAL A 28 -6.23 13.41 2.08
N ILE A 29 -4.95 13.50 2.44
CA ILE A 29 -4.51 13.48 3.84
C ILE A 29 -5.18 14.66 4.58
N GLY A 30 -5.93 14.35 5.64
CA GLY A 30 -6.68 15.34 6.43
C GLY A 30 -5.78 16.17 7.36
N GLU A 31 -6.39 17.13 8.07
CA GLU A 31 -5.67 18.11 8.91
C GLU A 31 -4.84 17.46 10.04
N ASP A 32 -5.31 16.34 10.58
CA ASP A 32 -4.61 15.58 11.64
C ASP A 32 -3.55 14.59 11.09
N GLY A 33 -3.43 14.47 9.76
CA GLY A 33 -2.50 13.57 9.09
C GLY A 33 -1.33 14.31 8.45
N VAL A 34 -0.17 13.68 8.40
CA VAL A 34 1.00 14.20 7.69
C VAL A 34 1.71 13.07 6.95
N GLU A 35 2.30 13.40 5.81
CA GLU A 35 3.10 12.45 5.02
C GLU A 35 4.54 12.39 5.57
N ALA A 36 5.07 11.17 5.71
CA ALA A 36 6.34 10.92 6.40
C ALA A 36 7.57 11.49 5.64
N THR A 37 7.57 11.46 4.30
CA THR A 37 8.68 12.02 3.50
C THR A 37 8.77 13.54 3.61
N ILE A 38 7.69 14.23 3.98
CA ILE A 38 7.70 15.67 4.28
C ILE A 38 8.36 15.94 5.64
N VAL A 39 8.11 15.09 6.64
CA VAL A 39 8.60 15.28 8.02
C VAL A 39 10.05 14.82 8.19
N TYR A 40 10.48 13.81 7.43
CA TYR A 40 11.83 13.22 7.50
C TYR A 40 12.53 13.22 6.13
N PRO A 41 12.80 14.41 5.54
CA PRO A 41 13.36 14.54 4.19
C PRO A 41 14.79 13.98 4.06
N GLU A 42 15.51 13.84 5.17
CA GLU A 42 16.84 13.24 5.22
C GLU A 42 16.83 11.72 4.98
N VAL A 43 15.71 11.06 5.23
CA VAL A 43 15.60 9.60 5.09
C VAL A 43 15.43 9.24 3.61
N GLN A 44 16.43 8.56 3.06
CA GLN A 44 16.38 8.02 1.71
C GLN A 44 15.61 6.69 1.72
N TYR A 45 14.38 6.69 1.19
CA TYR A 45 13.60 5.46 1.02
C TYR A 45 14.10 4.65 -0.18
N THR A 46 14.02 3.31 -0.07
CA THR A 46 14.33 2.43 -1.21
C THR A 46 13.25 2.54 -2.27
N ARG A 47 13.61 2.95 -3.48
CA ARG A 47 12.67 3.05 -4.60
C ARG A 47 12.29 1.67 -5.13
N MET A 48 11.11 1.55 -5.73
CA MET A 48 10.62 0.26 -6.23
C MET A 48 11.53 -0.35 -7.29
N ASP A 49 12.11 0.44 -8.19
CA ASP A 49 13.06 -0.05 -9.20
C ASP A 49 14.36 -0.59 -8.58
N GLU A 50 14.82 0.01 -7.49
CA GLU A 50 15.95 -0.50 -6.73
C GLU A 50 15.60 -1.77 -5.95
N TYR A 51 14.42 -1.81 -5.32
CA TYR A 51 13.95 -2.97 -4.57
C TYR A 51 13.81 -4.21 -5.46
N MET A 52 13.23 -4.04 -6.65
CA MET A 52 12.96 -5.16 -7.58
C MET A 52 14.24 -5.81 -8.12
N LYS A 53 15.39 -5.13 -8.10
CA LYS A 53 16.68 -5.72 -8.48
C LYS A 53 17.08 -6.94 -7.64
N ARG A 54 16.51 -7.09 -6.44
CA ARG A 54 16.76 -8.26 -5.56
C ARG A 54 16.17 -9.56 -6.08
N TYR A 55 15.25 -9.49 -7.04
CA TYR A 55 14.52 -10.63 -7.60
C TYR A 55 14.83 -10.87 -9.09
N LEU A 56 15.78 -10.11 -9.65
CA LEU A 56 16.35 -10.31 -10.99
C LEU A 56 17.55 -11.26 -10.92
#